data_AF-A0A950WUL0-F1
#
_entry.id   AF-A0A950WUL0-F1
#
_cell.length_a   1.000
_cell.length_b   1.000
_cell.length_c   1.000
_cell.angle_alpha   90.00
_cell.angle_beta   90.00
_cell.angle_gamma   90.00
#
_symmetry.space_group_name_H-M   'P 1'
#
loop_
_entity.id
_entity.type
_entity.pdbx_description
1 polymer ?
#
loop_
_entity_poly.entity_id
_entity_poly.type
_entity_poly.pdbx_seq_one_letter_code
_entity_poly.pdbx_strand_id
1 'polypeptide(L)'
;MRRQLGATLFASFVIVAVAAPVSATPTAKNPAAPPPGWVVDRVRFEPLDSAPLGVDGLGDYRGAIEVARNGESVAVVNQLGFEEYLLGLSEMPPRWPAEALKAQAIAARSYALFEMLTPQTSTWRAVNADICATDACQVYTGLKRERQESANAWAAAVSATAGQVLLYKGKPVMAEYSSSNGGQSITGGQPYLRAVNDPDDALSPLHHWQVSIPLDTIASAIPGPGQLVDAERPTPNTIFLTWQLPDSSTVQQPVSITDFRDHLNGLPAPSGLPDYVPSMRFSMVSDTAARVAQLDGAGWGHGVGMSQYGAMGKALRGMKADAILATYFGGLRPVAVPPTQLPQSIRVALDTSRSSATATSAGRFRVLDGTGRVLAVMGSGKWQVLPAPGKAGVRVVPPGAQGGPPAIESVAVNPGRPRPGAAVQLRFHLSTPAAVRVAMQRPESPAVELDAGVKDAGDHVVTLPASPVVGDVTVTISAEAGVGRDAAVPIGFRVDNKGTGLVAAVEGDAGGARSGTGLMGALIIAAIAGGLLQLRRRLH
;
A
#
# COMPACT_ATOMS: atom_id res chain seq x y z
N MET A 1 -47.77 -33.29 -36.35
CA MET A 1 -49.14 -33.39 -36.91
C MET A 1 -50.10 -32.68 -35.95
N ARG A 2 -50.87 -31.70 -36.46
CA ARG A 2 -52.03 -30.99 -35.87
C ARG A 2 -51.87 -30.02 -34.67
N ARG A 3 -52.34 -28.79 -34.92
CA ARG A 3 -52.82 -27.74 -33.99
C ARG A 3 -54.21 -28.10 -33.43
N GLN A 4 -54.59 -27.60 -32.24
CA GLN A 4 -55.66 -26.59 -32.03
C GLN A 4 -56.07 -26.38 -30.54
N LEU A 5 -56.23 -25.07 -30.21
CA LEU A 5 -57.09 -24.32 -29.26
C LEU A 5 -58.00 -24.98 -28.20
N GLY A 6 -58.17 -24.29 -27.04
CA GLY A 6 -59.41 -24.34 -26.23
C GLY A 6 -59.41 -23.70 -24.83
N ALA A 7 -59.96 -22.47 -24.74
CA ALA A 7 -60.89 -21.92 -23.73
C ALA A 7 -60.57 -21.72 -22.20
N THR A 8 -60.62 -20.43 -21.87
CA THR A 8 -60.97 -19.62 -20.68
C THR A 8 -61.84 -20.18 -19.54
N LEU A 9 -61.55 -19.75 -18.29
CA LEU A 9 -62.54 -19.59 -17.21
C LEU A 9 -62.23 -18.33 -16.37
N PHE A 10 -63.23 -17.46 -16.25
CA PHE A 10 -63.27 -16.21 -15.48
C PHE A 10 -63.74 -16.47 -14.05
N ALA A 11 -63.13 -15.80 -13.07
CA ALA A 11 -63.72 -15.57 -11.75
C ALA A 11 -63.50 -14.10 -11.37
N SER A 12 -64.61 -13.36 -11.21
CA SER A 12 -64.65 -11.95 -10.83
C SER A 12 -64.71 -11.82 -9.31
N PHE A 13 -63.90 -10.95 -8.73
CA PHE A 13 -64.13 -10.37 -7.40
C PHE A 13 -63.98 -8.85 -7.46
N VAL A 14 -64.98 -8.17 -6.90
CA VAL A 14 -65.13 -6.72 -6.79
C VAL A 14 -64.12 -6.15 -5.80
N ILE A 15 -63.37 -5.11 -6.20
CA ILE A 15 -62.50 -4.34 -5.30
C ILE A 15 -63.10 -2.94 -5.11
N VAL A 16 -63.39 -2.61 -3.86
CA VAL A 16 -63.77 -1.29 -3.37
C VAL A 16 -62.54 -0.38 -3.37
N ALA A 17 -62.59 0.74 -4.09
CA ALA A 17 -61.53 1.73 -4.11
C ALA A 17 -61.63 2.65 -2.87
N VAL A 18 -60.67 2.52 -1.95
CA VAL A 18 -60.38 3.53 -0.93
C VAL A 18 -59.13 4.28 -1.39
N ALA A 19 -59.27 5.58 -1.66
CA ALA A 19 -58.15 6.45 -2.01
C ALA A 19 -57.30 6.70 -0.75
N ALA A 20 -56.09 6.13 -0.73
CA ALA A 20 -55.05 6.49 0.23
C ALA A 20 -54.19 7.63 -0.35
N PRO A 21 -53.71 8.57 0.49
CA PRO A 21 -52.86 9.67 0.02
C PRO A 21 -51.51 9.16 -0.47
N VAL A 22 -51.12 9.62 -1.66
CA VAL A 22 -49.79 9.39 -2.23
C VAL A 22 -48.75 10.01 -1.30
N SER A 23 -48.05 9.18 -0.53
CA SER A 23 -46.83 9.56 0.15
C SER A 23 -45.74 9.72 -0.89
N ALA A 24 -45.17 10.92 -1.00
CA ALA A 24 -44.05 11.20 -1.87
C ALA A 24 -42.88 10.27 -1.51
N THR A 25 -42.50 9.42 -2.46
CA THR A 25 -41.27 8.62 -2.40
C THR A 25 -40.09 9.58 -2.25
N PRO A 26 -39.17 9.38 -1.29
CA PRO A 26 -37.96 10.19 -1.23
C PRO A 26 -37.18 9.93 -2.51
N THR A 27 -36.99 10.97 -3.32
CA THR A 27 -36.07 10.96 -4.45
C THR A 27 -34.72 10.49 -3.95
N ALA A 28 -34.20 9.42 -4.56
CA ALA A 28 -32.83 8.99 -4.35
C ALA A 28 -31.94 10.22 -4.49
N LYS A 29 -31.27 10.61 -3.40
CA LYS A 29 -30.21 11.62 -3.48
C LYS A 29 -29.30 11.18 -4.63
N ASN A 30 -29.10 12.04 -5.61
CA ASN A 30 -27.98 11.91 -6.55
C ASN A 30 -26.77 11.44 -5.73
N PRO A 31 -26.02 10.41 -6.17
CA PRO A 31 -24.78 10.05 -5.49
C PRO A 31 -24.00 11.35 -5.31
N ALA A 32 -23.69 11.68 -4.05
CA ALA A 32 -22.97 12.91 -3.73
C ALA A 32 -21.77 12.99 -4.67
N ALA A 33 -21.57 14.15 -5.30
CA ALA A 33 -20.41 14.36 -6.16
C ALA A 33 -19.18 13.83 -5.40
N PRO A 34 -18.37 12.95 -6.01
CA PRO A 34 -17.26 12.34 -5.31
C PRO A 34 -16.39 13.45 -4.72
N PRO A 35 -15.89 13.30 -3.48
CA PRO A 35 -15.11 14.32 -2.82
C PRO A 35 -13.95 14.76 -3.73
N PRO A 36 -13.61 16.06 -3.75
CA PRO A 36 -12.56 16.59 -4.61
C PRO A 36 -11.25 15.81 -4.39
N GLY A 37 -10.61 15.41 -5.49
CA GLY A 37 -9.40 14.60 -5.48
C GLY A 37 -8.68 14.69 -6.82
N TRP A 38 -7.40 14.32 -6.84
CA TRP A 38 -6.55 14.45 -8.03
C TRP A 38 -6.55 13.15 -8.82
N VAL A 39 -6.71 13.25 -10.14
CA VAL A 39 -6.45 12.12 -11.05
C VAL A 39 -5.02 12.20 -11.53
N VAL A 40 -4.23 11.16 -11.26
CA VAL A 40 -2.81 11.06 -11.57
C VAL A 40 -2.49 9.66 -12.07
N ASP A 41 -1.43 9.46 -12.86
CA ASP A 41 -1.03 8.12 -13.33
C ASP A 41 -0.79 7.14 -12.15
N ARG A 42 -0.03 7.64 -11.17
CA ARG A 42 0.27 6.98 -9.90
C ARG A 42 0.50 8.04 -8.83
N VAL A 43 0.39 7.63 -7.58
CA VAL A 43 0.68 8.48 -6.41
C VAL A 43 1.74 7.83 -5.54
N ARG A 44 2.66 8.64 -5.01
CA ARG A 44 3.69 8.23 -4.07
C ARG A 44 3.54 9.01 -2.77
N PHE A 45 3.37 8.29 -1.68
CA PHE A 45 3.45 8.77 -0.32
C PHE A 45 4.88 8.56 0.17
N GLU A 46 5.55 9.62 0.59
CA GLU A 46 6.94 9.54 1.04
C GLU A 46 7.09 10.20 2.40
N PRO A 47 7.57 9.47 3.42
CA PRO A 47 7.71 10.02 4.75
C PRO A 47 8.75 11.14 4.74
N LEU A 48 8.50 12.21 5.50
CA LEU A 48 9.42 13.34 5.65
C LEU A 48 10.44 13.09 6.78
N ASP A 49 10.19 12.08 7.59
CA ASP A 49 11.01 11.62 8.71
C ASP A 49 11.11 10.08 8.69
N SER A 50 11.57 9.47 9.77
CA SER A 50 11.63 8.00 9.89
C SER A 50 10.29 7.36 10.28
N ALA A 51 9.19 8.11 10.31
CA ALA A 51 7.89 7.55 10.68
C ALA A 51 7.40 6.60 9.58
N PRO A 52 6.77 5.48 9.98
CA PRO A 52 6.29 4.50 9.03
C PRO A 52 5.05 4.98 8.28
N LEU A 53 4.86 4.42 7.09
CA LEU A 53 3.61 4.53 6.34
C LEU A 53 2.79 3.25 6.53
N GLY A 54 1.54 3.42 6.95
CA GLY A 54 0.56 2.35 7.06
C GLY A 54 -0.27 2.24 5.79
N VAL A 55 -0.62 1.01 5.41
CA VAL A 55 -1.61 0.71 4.37
C VAL A 55 -2.72 -0.15 4.99
N ASP A 56 -3.95 0.39 5.00
CA ASP A 56 -5.09 -0.27 5.65
C ASP A 56 -5.27 -1.71 5.12
N GLY A 57 -5.21 -2.69 6.03
CA GLY A 57 -5.35 -4.12 5.75
C GLY A 57 -4.07 -4.84 5.31
N LEU A 58 -2.95 -4.14 5.12
CA LEU A 58 -1.66 -4.76 4.77
C LEU A 58 -0.62 -4.63 5.91
N GLY A 59 -0.49 -3.45 6.51
CA GLY A 59 0.42 -3.22 7.64
C GLY A 59 1.17 -1.90 7.55
N ASP A 60 2.24 -1.79 8.34
CA ASP A 60 3.13 -0.63 8.40
C ASP A 60 4.48 -0.94 7.73
N TYR A 61 5.01 0.03 7.00
CA TYR A 61 6.21 -0.13 6.18
C TYR A 61 7.16 1.05 6.34
N ARG A 62 8.46 0.77 6.19
CA ARG A 62 9.50 1.79 6.01
C ARG A 62 9.44 2.36 4.60
N GLY A 63 10.04 3.53 4.41
CA GLY A 63 10.18 4.15 3.10
C GLY A 63 8.85 4.62 2.52
N ALA A 64 8.77 4.70 1.20
CA ALA A 64 7.64 5.22 0.47
C ALA A 64 6.61 4.14 0.12
N ILE A 65 5.35 4.55 -0.04
CA ILE A 65 4.27 3.74 -0.61
C ILE A 65 3.85 4.38 -1.92
N GLU A 66 3.88 3.59 -3.00
CA GLU A 66 3.36 3.97 -4.30
C GLU A 66 2.06 3.20 -4.57
N VAL A 67 1.07 3.89 -5.14
CA VAL A 67 -0.19 3.28 -5.58
C VAL A 67 -0.46 3.66 -7.02
N ALA A 68 -0.69 2.67 -7.87
CA ALA A 68 -0.94 2.83 -9.29
C ALA A 68 -2.14 1.99 -9.76
N ARG A 69 -2.71 2.34 -10.91
CA ARG A 69 -3.83 1.59 -11.49
C ARG A 69 -3.35 0.24 -11.99
N ASN A 70 -4.12 -0.82 -11.72
CA ASN A 70 -3.92 -2.14 -12.33
C ASN A 70 -5.28 -2.72 -12.75
N GLY A 71 -5.63 -2.63 -14.04
CA GLY A 71 -6.94 -3.05 -14.52
C GLY A 71 -8.08 -2.28 -13.82
N GLU A 72 -9.02 -2.97 -13.19
CA GLU A 72 -10.11 -2.36 -12.40
C GLU A 72 -9.74 -2.14 -10.93
N SER A 73 -8.50 -2.46 -10.58
CA SER A 73 -7.96 -2.42 -9.23
C SER A 73 -6.80 -1.41 -9.11
N VAL A 74 -6.22 -1.29 -7.93
CA VAL A 74 -4.97 -0.61 -7.67
C VAL A 74 -3.93 -1.59 -7.16
N ALA A 75 -2.69 -1.37 -7.57
CA ALA A 75 -1.52 -2.03 -7.03
C ALA A 75 -0.83 -1.13 -6.00
N VAL A 76 -0.34 -1.74 -4.93
CA VAL A 76 0.39 -1.08 -3.84
C VAL A 76 1.83 -1.60 -3.83
N VAL A 77 2.78 -0.68 -3.95
CA VAL A 77 4.22 -0.98 -4.00
C VAL A 77 4.92 -0.23 -2.88
N ASN A 78 5.71 -0.93 -2.07
CA ASN A 78 6.57 -0.34 -1.07
C ASN A 78 7.98 -0.12 -1.66
N GLN A 79 8.51 1.10 -1.58
CA GLN A 79 9.89 1.40 -1.96
C GLN A 79 10.69 1.82 -0.74
N LEU A 80 11.76 1.09 -0.45
CA LEU A 80 12.61 1.27 0.74
C LEU A 80 14.06 0.90 0.44
N GLY A 81 14.97 1.17 1.40
CA GLY A 81 16.37 0.79 1.27
C GLY A 81 16.54 -0.72 1.09
N PHE A 82 17.47 -1.14 0.23
CA PHE A 82 17.65 -2.56 -0.09
C PHE A 82 17.97 -3.44 1.13
N GLU A 83 18.82 -2.97 2.05
CA GLU A 83 19.09 -3.69 3.30
C GLU A 83 17.94 -3.60 4.31
N GLU A 84 17.16 -2.51 4.29
CA GLU A 84 15.98 -2.36 5.16
C GLU A 84 14.87 -3.35 4.78
N TYR A 85 14.72 -3.66 3.49
CA TYR A 85 13.81 -4.70 3.02
C TYR A 85 14.03 -6.04 3.70
N LEU A 86 15.29 -6.43 3.89
CA LEU A 86 15.62 -7.71 4.53
C LEU A 86 15.15 -7.76 5.99
N LEU A 87 15.08 -6.63 6.69
CA LEU A 87 14.57 -6.57 8.06
C LEU A 87 13.09 -6.99 8.16
N GLY A 88 12.31 -6.72 7.10
CA GLY A 88 10.89 -7.05 7.03
C GLY A 88 10.55 -8.46 6.56
N LEU A 89 11.54 -9.30 6.24
CA LEU A 89 11.33 -10.68 5.79
C LEU A 89 10.94 -11.62 6.94
N SER A 90 9.81 -12.30 6.76
CA SER A 90 9.19 -13.20 7.75
C SER A 90 9.28 -14.68 7.33
N GLU A 91 10.44 -15.09 6.85
CA GLU A 91 10.68 -16.44 6.31
C GLU A 91 10.98 -17.49 7.39
N MET A 92 11.77 -17.09 8.41
CA MET A 92 12.20 -17.99 9.48
C MET A 92 11.79 -17.47 10.85
N PRO A 93 11.43 -18.36 11.79
CA PRO A 93 11.22 -17.97 13.19
C PRO A 93 12.48 -17.28 13.74
N PRO A 94 12.36 -16.10 14.36
CA PRO A 94 13.51 -15.30 14.75
C PRO A 94 14.30 -15.91 15.92
N ARG A 95 13.71 -16.88 16.62
CA ARG A 95 14.35 -17.67 17.69
C ARG A 95 15.25 -18.80 17.19
N TRP A 96 15.33 -19.03 15.88
CA TRP A 96 16.18 -20.09 15.32
C TRP A 96 17.67 -19.74 15.45
N PRO A 97 18.56 -20.75 15.35
CA PRO A 97 20.00 -20.53 15.53
C PRO A 97 20.55 -19.44 14.61
N ALA A 98 21.46 -18.63 15.15
CA ALA A 98 21.99 -17.45 14.46
C ALA A 98 22.62 -17.79 13.08
N GLU A 99 23.31 -18.92 12.95
CA GLU A 99 23.93 -19.32 11.68
C GLU A 99 22.90 -19.70 10.61
N ALA A 100 21.73 -20.24 11.00
CA ALA A 100 20.63 -20.48 10.08
C ALA A 100 19.99 -19.16 9.63
N LEU A 101 19.78 -18.22 10.55
CA LEU A 101 19.27 -16.87 10.22
C LEU A 101 20.23 -16.12 9.27
N LYS A 102 21.55 -16.22 9.49
CA LYS A 102 22.56 -15.64 8.60
C LYS A 102 22.53 -16.27 7.21
N ALA A 103 22.43 -17.60 7.12
CA ALA A 103 22.30 -18.28 5.84
C ALA A 103 21.07 -17.79 5.07
N GLN A 104 19.92 -17.67 5.75
CA GLN A 104 18.70 -17.11 5.16
C GLN A 104 18.84 -15.67 4.72
N ALA A 105 19.46 -14.79 5.52
CA ALA A 105 19.67 -13.39 5.13
C ALA A 105 20.51 -13.28 3.84
N ILE A 106 21.57 -14.10 3.72
CA ILE A 106 22.43 -14.12 2.52
C ILE A 106 21.68 -14.70 1.31
N ALA A 107 20.96 -15.82 1.48
CA ALA A 107 20.15 -16.41 0.42
C ALA A 107 19.09 -15.43 -0.06
N ALA A 108 18.36 -14.80 0.88
CA ALA A 108 17.32 -13.84 0.59
C ALA A 108 17.85 -12.60 -0.16
N ARG A 109 19.00 -12.05 0.28
CA ARG A 109 19.67 -10.94 -0.43
C ARG A 109 20.07 -11.32 -1.85
N SER A 110 20.58 -12.53 -2.03
CA SER A 110 21.00 -13.05 -3.34
C SER A 110 19.80 -13.23 -4.28
N TYR A 111 18.70 -13.78 -3.76
CA TYR A 111 17.45 -13.94 -4.50
C TYR A 111 16.84 -12.59 -4.90
N ALA A 112 16.77 -11.62 -3.99
CA ALA A 112 16.28 -10.28 -4.29
C ALA A 112 17.12 -9.59 -5.40
N LEU A 113 18.45 -9.72 -5.35
CA LEU A 113 19.32 -9.22 -6.43
C LEU A 113 19.09 -9.96 -7.76
N PHE A 114 18.89 -11.28 -7.72
CA PHE A 114 18.59 -12.08 -8.90
C PHE A 114 17.28 -11.62 -9.55
N GLU A 115 16.21 -11.45 -8.76
CA GLU A 115 14.92 -10.94 -9.22
C GLU A 115 15.06 -9.55 -9.84
N MET A 116 15.81 -8.65 -9.19
CA MET A 116 16.04 -7.28 -9.67
C MET A 116 16.76 -7.21 -11.01
N LEU A 117 17.79 -8.05 -11.21
CA LEU A 117 18.70 -7.97 -12.35
C LEU A 117 18.33 -8.89 -13.52
N THR A 118 17.43 -9.85 -13.30
CA THR A 118 17.00 -10.80 -14.33
C THR A 118 15.71 -10.30 -14.99
N PRO A 119 15.68 -10.11 -16.31
CA PRO A 119 14.45 -9.81 -17.03
C PRO A 119 13.45 -10.95 -16.84
N GLN A 120 12.37 -10.68 -16.11
CA GLN A 120 11.29 -11.61 -15.83
C GLN A 120 9.96 -10.98 -16.26
N THR A 121 9.09 -11.76 -16.90
CA THR A 121 7.70 -11.38 -17.10
C THR A 121 6.89 -11.88 -15.91
N SER A 122 6.51 -10.99 -15.00
CA SER A 122 5.72 -11.32 -13.82
C SER A 122 4.63 -10.28 -13.56
N THR A 123 3.64 -10.64 -12.76
CA THR A 123 2.54 -9.74 -12.38
C THR A 123 3.03 -8.54 -11.57
N TRP A 124 4.05 -8.70 -10.72
CA TRP A 124 4.67 -7.60 -9.97
C TRP A 124 5.52 -6.69 -10.87
N ARG A 125 6.21 -7.23 -11.88
CA ARG A 125 6.94 -6.42 -12.86
C ARG A 125 6.01 -5.52 -13.68
N ALA A 126 4.81 -5.99 -13.99
CA ALA A 126 3.78 -5.21 -14.68
C ALA A 126 3.34 -3.95 -13.91
N VAL A 127 3.48 -3.93 -12.58
CA VAL A 127 3.18 -2.78 -11.71
C VAL A 127 4.43 -2.02 -11.28
N ASN A 128 5.54 -2.18 -12.01
CA ASN A 128 6.82 -1.56 -11.71
C ASN A 128 7.36 -1.91 -10.31
N ALA A 129 7.25 -3.18 -9.91
CA ALA A 129 7.94 -3.69 -8.73
C ALA A 129 9.08 -4.63 -9.12
N ASP A 130 10.06 -4.75 -8.23
CA ASP A 130 11.22 -5.62 -8.37
C ASP A 130 10.93 -7.04 -7.91
N ILE A 131 10.14 -7.16 -6.85
CA ILE A 131 9.81 -8.43 -6.19
C ILE A 131 8.40 -8.35 -5.57
N CYS A 132 7.78 -9.49 -5.27
CA CYS A 132 6.51 -9.57 -4.56
C CYS A 132 6.68 -9.85 -3.06
N ALA A 133 5.67 -9.53 -2.25
CA ALA A 133 5.68 -9.71 -0.80
C ALA A 133 5.18 -11.09 -0.31
N THR A 134 4.84 -11.99 -1.22
CA THR A 134 4.25 -13.31 -0.92
C THR A 134 5.28 -14.44 -1.06
N ASP A 135 4.87 -15.65 -0.71
CA ASP A 135 5.64 -16.89 -0.87
C ASP A 135 5.98 -17.24 -2.35
N ALA A 136 5.32 -16.60 -3.32
CA ALA A 136 5.72 -16.64 -4.72
C ALA A 136 7.10 -15.98 -4.97
N CYS A 137 7.53 -15.11 -4.06
CA CYS A 137 8.88 -14.55 -4.05
C CYS A 137 9.49 -14.76 -2.66
N GLN A 138 9.27 -13.81 -1.75
CA GLN A 138 9.73 -13.86 -0.37
C GLN A 138 8.68 -13.22 0.53
N VAL A 139 8.37 -13.85 1.65
CA VAL A 139 7.35 -13.38 2.58
C VAL A 139 7.82 -12.09 3.26
N TYR A 140 7.34 -10.95 2.79
CA TYR A 140 7.69 -9.62 3.30
C TYR A 140 6.50 -9.00 4.03
N THR A 141 6.68 -8.73 5.32
CA THR A 141 5.60 -8.19 6.18
C THR A 141 5.95 -6.83 6.80
N GLY A 142 7.05 -6.21 6.34
CA GLY A 142 7.50 -4.90 6.81
C GLY A 142 7.68 -4.85 8.33
N LEU A 143 7.15 -3.80 8.96
CA LEU A 143 7.32 -3.58 10.39
C LEU A 143 6.60 -4.60 11.27
N LYS A 144 5.66 -5.40 10.73
CA LYS A 144 5.08 -6.52 11.47
C LYS A 144 6.17 -7.52 11.89
N ARG A 145 7.12 -7.81 11.00
CA ARG A 145 8.29 -8.65 11.30
C ARG A 145 9.22 -7.97 12.28
N GLU A 146 9.55 -6.70 12.04
CA GLU A 146 10.52 -5.97 12.87
C GLU A 146 10.04 -5.75 14.31
N ARG A 147 8.72 -5.73 14.53
CA ARG A 147 8.08 -5.61 15.85
C ARG A 147 7.74 -6.96 16.49
N GLN A 148 8.02 -8.07 15.82
CA GLN A 148 7.79 -9.41 16.37
C GLN A 148 8.71 -9.65 17.57
N GLU A 149 8.26 -10.47 18.53
CA GLU A 149 9.12 -10.97 19.59
C GLU A 149 10.38 -11.62 19.02
N SER A 150 11.54 -11.35 19.65
CA SER A 150 12.86 -11.81 19.21
C SER A 150 13.33 -11.28 17.84
N ALA A 151 12.67 -10.31 17.22
CA ALA A 151 13.09 -9.73 15.93
C ALA A 151 14.54 -9.21 15.92
N ASN A 152 15.10 -8.83 17.08
CA ASN A 152 16.50 -8.42 17.22
C ASN A 152 17.49 -9.48 16.72
N ALA A 153 17.19 -10.78 16.86
CA ALA A 153 18.06 -11.85 16.37
C ALA A 153 18.10 -11.89 14.83
N TRP A 154 16.95 -11.64 14.18
CA TRP A 154 16.87 -11.50 12.73
C TRP A 154 17.61 -10.25 12.25
N ALA A 155 17.35 -9.09 12.87
CA ALA A 155 18.03 -7.85 12.55
C ALA A 155 19.56 -7.97 12.72
N ALA A 156 20.03 -8.67 13.76
CA ALA A 156 21.44 -8.95 13.98
C ALA A 156 22.03 -9.86 12.89
N ALA A 157 21.28 -10.86 12.39
CA ALA A 157 21.72 -11.72 11.29
C ALA A 157 21.81 -10.95 9.96
N VAL A 158 20.83 -10.08 9.66
CA VAL A 158 20.86 -9.19 8.49
C VAL A 158 22.08 -8.27 8.56
N SER A 159 22.29 -7.60 9.70
CA SER A 159 23.42 -6.69 9.93
C SER A 159 24.78 -7.41 9.85
N ALA A 160 24.92 -8.58 10.49
CA ALA A 160 26.16 -9.35 10.49
C ALA A 160 26.53 -9.91 9.10
N THR A 161 25.59 -9.92 8.15
CA THR A 161 25.78 -10.41 6.78
C THR A 161 25.57 -9.31 5.74
N ALA A 162 25.62 -8.04 6.15
CA ALA A 162 25.41 -6.90 5.25
C ALA A 162 26.29 -7.01 4.00
N GLY A 163 25.67 -6.89 2.82
CA GLY A 163 26.33 -7.03 1.51
C GLY A 163 26.88 -8.41 1.17
N GLN A 164 26.69 -9.44 1.99
CA GLN A 164 27.06 -10.82 1.63
C GLN A 164 26.01 -11.46 0.73
N VAL A 165 26.45 -11.97 -0.42
CA VAL A 165 25.62 -12.63 -1.44
C VAL A 165 26.30 -13.87 -1.99
N LEU A 166 25.54 -14.75 -2.62
CA LEU A 166 26.05 -15.86 -3.41
C LEU A 166 26.11 -15.47 -4.88
N LEU A 167 27.28 -15.67 -5.50
CA LEU A 167 27.50 -15.42 -6.92
C LEU A 167 27.88 -16.71 -7.65
N TYR A 168 27.33 -16.90 -8.85
CA TYR A 168 27.80 -17.91 -9.80
C TYR A 168 28.25 -17.21 -11.08
N LYS A 169 29.51 -17.42 -11.46
CA LYS A 169 30.15 -16.73 -12.60
C LYS A 169 29.97 -15.20 -12.54
N GLY A 170 30.13 -14.63 -11.34
CA GLY A 170 30.05 -13.18 -11.10
C GLY A 170 28.63 -12.59 -11.08
N LYS A 171 27.57 -13.40 -11.21
CA LYS A 171 26.17 -12.95 -11.16
C LYS A 171 25.46 -13.47 -9.90
N PRO A 172 24.54 -12.70 -9.29
CA PRO A 172 23.69 -13.19 -8.21
C PRO A 172 22.98 -14.47 -8.61
N VAL A 173 22.94 -15.43 -7.68
CA VAL A 173 22.27 -16.71 -7.92
C VAL A 173 20.79 -16.62 -7.58
N MET A 174 19.98 -17.44 -8.27
CA MET A 174 18.60 -17.72 -7.89
C MET A 174 18.62 -18.59 -6.62
N ALA A 175 18.79 -17.94 -5.46
CA ALA A 175 18.98 -18.61 -4.17
C ALA A 175 17.63 -19.06 -3.58
N GLU A 176 16.98 -20.01 -4.24
CA GLU A 176 15.69 -20.57 -3.80
C GLU A 176 15.82 -21.28 -2.45
N TYR A 177 14.74 -21.20 -1.66
CA TYR A 177 14.64 -21.86 -0.38
C TYR A 177 13.17 -22.19 -0.07
N SER A 178 12.93 -23.26 0.67
CA SER A 178 11.60 -23.64 1.14
C SER A 178 11.64 -24.10 2.59
N SER A 179 10.47 -24.24 3.23
CA SER A 179 10.42 -24.60 4.65
C SER A 179 11.09 -25.95 4.93
N SER A 180 10.65 -26.98 4.22
CA SER A 180 11.10 -28.36 4.40
C SER A 180 11.23 -29.04 3.05
N ASN A 181 12.28 -29.83 2.85
CA ASN A 181 12.50 -30.58 1.60
C ASN A 181 12.14 -32.07 1.70
N GLY A 182 11.68 -32.54 2.86
CA GLY A 182 11.31 -33.95 3.06
C GLY A 182 12.52 -34.87 2.97
N GLY A 183 13.67 -34.42 3.49
CA GLY A 183 14.92 -35.18 3.56
C GLY A 183 15.81 -35.12 2.33
N GLN A 184 15.35 -34.53 1.23
CA GLN A 184 16.18 -34.34 0.03
C GLN A 184 15.65 -33.18 -0.82
N SER A 185 16.49 -32.22 -1.15
CA SER A 185 16.15 -31.17 -2.11
C SER A 185 16.11 -31.70 -3.54
N ILE A 186 15.36 -31.03 -4.41
CA ILE A 186 15.29 -31.33 -5.85
C ILE A 186 16.16 -30.39 -6.67
N THR A 187 16.42 -30.76 -7.93
CA THR A 187 17.17 -29.92 -8.86
C THR A 187 16.36 -28.68 -9.27
N GLY A 188 17.03 -27.52 -9.32
CA GLY A 188 16.45 -26.24 -9.76
C GLY A 188 16.85 -25.83 -11.17
N GLY A 189 17.42 -26.76 -11.96
CA GLY A 189 17.85 -26.48 -13.34
C GLY A 189 19.12 -25.62 -13.48
N GLN A 190 19.71 -25.18 -12.36
CA GLN A 190 20.97 -24.43 -12.33
C GLN A 190 22.12 -25.32 -11.83
N PRO A 191 23.38 -25.14 -12.30
CA PRO A 191 24.53 -25.94 -11.85
C PRO A 191 24.81 -25.89 -10.34
N TYR A 192 24.35 -24.83 -9.68
CA TYR A 192 24.44 -24.65 -8.23
C TYR A 192 23.19 -25.13 -7.47
N LEU A 193 22.05 -25.38 -8.14
CA LEU A 193 20.82 -25.92 -7.53
C LEU A 193 20.70 -27.42 -7.81
N ARG A 194 21.58 -28.21 -7.19
CA ARG A 194 21.55 -29.67 -7.30
C ARG A 194 20.66 -30.26 -6.20
N ALA A 195 20.19 -31.48 -6.41
CA ALA A 195 19.57 -32.26 -5.36
C ALA A 195 20.59 -32.58 -4.25
N VAL A 196 20.20 -32.35 -2.99
CA VAL A 196 21.05 -32.51 -1.81
C VAL A 196 20.33 -33.42 -0.82
N ASN A 197 21.00 -34.49 -0.39
CA ASN A 197 20.52 -35.32 0.72
C ASN A 197 20.59 -34.51 2.02
N ASP A 198 19.48 -34.44 2.74
CA ASP A 198 19.30 -33.50 3.86
C ASP A 198 18.67 -34.15 5.08
N PRO A 199 19.40 -35.02 5.82
CA PRO A 199 18.86 -35.70 6.99
C PRO A 199 18.49 -34.75 8.14
N ASP A 200 19.04 -33.52 8.16
CA ASP A 200 18.75 -32.51 9.18
C ASP A 200 17.32 -31.95 9.06
N ASP A 201 16.69 -32.11 7.89
CA ASP A 201 15.31 -31.73 7.62
C ASP A 201 14.29 -32.51 8.47
N ALA A 202 14.69 -33.66 9.05
CA ALA A 202 13.88 -34.48 9.95
C ALA A 202 13.40 -33.73 11.22
N LEU A 203 13.96 -32.55 11.52
CA LEU A 203 13.46 -31.64 12.56
C LEU A 203 12.14 -30.95 12.18
N SER A 204 11.76 -30.97 10.90
CA SER A 204 10.51 -30.40 10.43
C SER A 204 9.32 -31.25 10.84
N PRO A 205 8.25 -30.66 11.39
CA PRO A 205 6.99 -31.38 11.60
C PRO A 205 6.34 -31.81 10.27
N LEU A 206 6.77 -31.22 9.14
CA LEU A 206 6.32 -31.53 7.79
C LEU A 206 7.41 -32.29 7.01
N HIS A 207 8.38 -32.90 7.68
CA HIS A 207 9.33 -33.81 7.02
C HIS A 207 8.56 -34.91 6.25
N HIS A 208 7.54 -35.46 6.89
CA HIS A 208 6.50 -36.28 6.29
C HIS A 208 5.12 -35.77 6.71
N TRP A 209 4.13 -35.91 5.84
CA TRP A 209 2.75 -35.56 6.12
C TRP A 209 1.81 -36.54 5.41
N GLN A 210 0.62 -36.73 6.00
CA GLN A 210 -0.44 -37.54 5.43
C GLN A 210 -1.76 -36.81 5.58
N VAL A 211 -2.63 -36.92 4.58
CA VAL A 211 -3.98 -36.37 4.63
C VAL A 211 -4.97 -37.26 3.90
N SER A 212 -6.15 -37.43 4.50
CA SER A 212 -7.30 -38.09 3.91
C SER A 212 -8.30 -37.03 3.45
N ILE A 213 -8.50 -36.89 2.15
CA ILE A 213 -9.36 -35.85 1.56
C ILE A 213 -10.63 -36.50 1.02
N PRO A 214 -11.83 -36.12 1.50
CA PRO A 214 -13.08 -36.59 0.91
C PRO A 214 -13.15 -36.25 -0.58
N LEU A 215 -13.62 -37.18 -1.42
CA LEU A 215 -13.77 -36.93 -2.85
C LEU A 215 -14.71 -35.75 -3.13
N ASP A 216 -15.71 -35.54 -2.28
CA ASP A 216 -16.64 -34.41 -2.42
C ASP A 216 -15.95 -33.06 -2.12
N THR A 217 -14.91 -33.04 -1.27
CA THR A 217 -14.05 -31.87 -1.05
C THR A 217 -13.23 -31.55 -2.30
N ILE A 218 -12.65 -32.58 -2.94
CA ILE A 218 -11.94 -32.42 -4.22
C ILE A 218 -12.90 -31.92 -5.30
N ALA A 219 -14.09 -32.50 -5.40
CA ALA A 219 -15.10 -32.11 -6.38
C ALA A 219 -15.62 -30.68 -6.19
N SER A 220 -15.65 -30.20 -4.94
CA SER A 220 -16.03 -28.82 -4.63
C SER A 220 -14.96 -27.81 -5.05
N ALA A 221 -13.68 -28.18 -4.90
CA ALA A 221 -12.55 -27.35 -5.32
C ALA A 221 -12.32 -27.38 -6.84
N ILE A 222 -12.55 -28.54 -7.46
CA ILE A 222 -12.30 -28.79 -8.88
C ILE A 222 -13.60 -29.37 -9.48
N PRO A 223 -14.54 -28.52 -9.94
CA PRO A 223 -15.81 -28.98 -10.46
C PRO A 223 -15.66 -29.82 -11.73
N GLY A 224 -16.50 -30.84 -11.85
CA GLY A 224 -16.54 -31.75 -12.99
C GLY A 224 -17.97 -32.08 -13.45
N PRO A 225 -18.10 -32.95 -14.47
CA PRO A 225 -19.37 -33.21 -15.16
C PRO A 225 -20.33 -34.16 -14.40
N GLY A 226 -19.97 -34.64 -13.21
CA GLY A 226 -20.74 -35.63 -12.47
C GLY A 226 -20.27 -35.81 -11.02
N GLN A 227 -20.49 -36.99 -10.45
CA GLN A 227 -19.98 -37.33 -9.11
C GLN A 227 -18.54 -37.82 -9.20
N LEU A 228 -17.63 -37.25 -8.40
CA LEU A 228 -16.27 -37.78 -8.31
C LEU A 228 -16.31 -39.15 -7.60
N VAL A 229 -15.80 -40.18 -8.26
CA VAL A 229 -15.79 -41.56 -7.73
C VAL A 229 -14.38 -42.08 -7.49
N ASP A 230 -13.37 -41.46 -8.10
CA ASP A 230 -11.98 -41.85 -7.97
C ASP A 230 -11.04 -40.66 -8.28
N ALA A 231 -9.86 -40.67 -7.66
CA ALA A 231 -8.79 -39.69 -7.86
C ALA A 231 -7.44 -40.37 -7.67
N GLU A 232 -6.60 -40.37 -8.71
CA GLU A 232 -5.29 -41.04 -8.69
C GLU A 232 -4.17 -40.17 -9.28
N ARG A 233 -2.93 -40.38 -8.82
CA ARG A 233 -1.72 -39.73 -9.34
C ARG A 233 -0.80 -40.77 -9.99
N PRO A 234 -1.08 -41.20 -11.24
CA PRO A 234 -0.27 -42.20 -11.92
C PRO A 234 1.05 -41.63 -12.45
N THR A 235 1.17 -40.31 -12.59
CA THR A 235 2.40 -39.64 -13.07
C THR A 235 2.83 -38.50 -12.13
N PRO A 236 4.09 -38.05 -12.19
CA PRO A 236 4.54 -36.95 -11.34
C PRO A 236 3.80 -35.62 -11.56
N ASN A 237 3.22 -35.37 -12.73
CA ASN A 237 2.71 -34.04 -13.10
C ASN A 237 1.19 -33.98 -13.34
N THR A 238 0.49 -35.11 -13.29
CA THR A 238 -0.94 -35.18 -13.62
C THR A 238 -1.70 -36.03 -12.61
N ILE A 239 -2.83 -35.47 -12.17
CA ILE A 239 -3.87 -36.13 -11.39
C ILE A 239 -5.00 -36.50 -12.34
N PHE A 240 -5.49 -37.74 -12.27
CA PHE A 240 -6.68 -38.16 -13.00
C PHE A 240 -7.86 -38.22 -12.03
N LEU A 241 -8.90 -37.44 -12.33
CA LEU A 241 -10.17 -37.43 -11.61
C LEU A 241 -11.19 -38.21 -12.43
N THR A 242 -11.74 -39.28 -11.87
CA THR A 242 -12.77 -40.10 -12.55
C THR A 242 -14.16 -39.68 -12.07
N TRP A 243 -14.96 -39.18 -13.01
CA TRP A 243 -16.30 -38.69 -12.77
C TRP A 243 -17.34 -39.68 -13.29
N GLN A 244 -18.30 -40.04 -12.45
CA GLN A 244 -19.49 -40.79 -12.85
C GLN A 244 -20.58 -39.83 -13.32
N LEU A 245 -21.02 -39.99 -14.56
CA LEU A 245 -22.06 -39.20 -15.20
C LEU A 245 -23.47 -39.70 -14.80
N PRO A 246 -24.55 -38.91 -15.03
CA PRO A 246 -25.91 -39.31 -14.70
C PRO A 246 -26.39 -40.60 -15.39
N ASP A 247 -25.80 -40.96 -16.54
CA ASP A 247 -26.07 -42.20 -17.27
C ASP A 247 -25.25 -43.40 -16.76
N SER A 248 -24.56 -43.23 -15.62
CA SER A 248 -23.64 -44.19 -14.99
C SER A 248 -22.35 -44.48 -15.76
N SER A 249 -22.10 -43.84 -16.90
CA SER A 249 -20.79 -43.90 -17.56
C SER A 249 -19.75 -43.09 -16.80
N THR A 250 -18.47 -43.34 -17.05
CA THR A 250 -17.36 -42.62 -16.39
C THR A 250 -16.51 -41.86 -17.39
N VAL A 251 -16.04 -40.67 -17.00
CA VAL A 251 -15.07 -39.88 -17.76
C VAL A 251 -13.89 -39.51 -16.86
N GLN A 252 -12.67 -39.62 -17.40
CA GLN A 252 -11.46 -39.15 -16.73
C GLN A 252 -11.13 -37.72 -17.15
N GLN A 253 -10.90 -36.86 -16.17
CA GLN A 253 -10.42 -35.51 -16.34
C GLN A 253 -8.96 -35.43 -15.88
N PRO A 254 -7.99 -35.15 -16.77
CA PRO A 254 -6.63 -34.84 -16.35
C PRO A 254 -6.60 -33.44 -15.75
N VAL A 255 -5.97 -33.31 -14.59
CA VAL A 255 -5.70 -32.05 -13.91
C VAL A 255 -4.20 -31.95 -13.68
N SER A 256 -3.59 -30.80 -13.95
CA SER A 256 -2.17 -30.62 -13.63
C SER A 256 -1.99 -30.69 -12.11
N ILE A 257 -0.84 -31.20 -11.65
CA ILE A 257 -0.57 -31.24 -10.21
C ILE A 257 -0.59 -29.84 -9.57
N THR A 258 -0.15 -28.83 -10.31
CA THR A 258 -0.17 -27.43 -9.86
C THR A 258 -1.59 -26.95 -9.67
N ASP A 259 -2.47 -27.13 -10.66
CA ASP A 259 -3.87 -26.76 -10.53
C ASP A 259 -4.52 -27.53 -9.38
N PHE A 260 -4.26 -28.83 -9.25
CA PHE A 260 -4.81 -29.64 -8.16
C PHE A 260 -4.42 -29.08 -6.78
N ARG A 261 -3.13 -28.79 -6.58
CA ARG A 261 -2.63 -28.17 -5.35
C ARG A 261 -3.29 -26.82 -5.11
N ASP A 262 -3.32 -25.95 -6.11
CA ASP A 262 -3.75 -24.56 -5.95
C ASP A 262 -5.26 -24.48 -5.64
N HIS A 263 -6.08 -25.33 -6.27
CA HIS A 263 -7.51 -25.42 -5.94
C HIS A 263 -7.73 -25.96 -4.52
N LEU A 264 -7.01 -27.00 -4.09
CA LEU A 264 -7.16 -27.55 -2.74
C LEU A 264 -6.62 -26.63 -1.65
N ASN A 265 -5.48 -25.99 -1.88
CA ASN A 265 -4.89 -25.05 -0.91
C ASN A 265 -5.63 -23.71 -0.89
N GLY A 266 -6.57 -23.46 -1.81
CA GLY A 266 -7.56 -22.39 -1.71
C GLY A 266 -8.66 -22.65 -0.67
N LEU A 267 -8.78 -23.88 -0.17
CA LEU A 267 -9.70 -24.25 0.91
C LEU A 267 -9.07 -23.99 2.28
N PRO A 268 -9.87 -23.85 3.36
CA PRO A 268 -9.35 -23.84 4.71
C PRO A 268 -8.52 -25.09 5.00
N ALA A 269 -7.30 -24.89 5.51
CA ALA A 269 -6.36 -25.97 5.79
C ALA A 269 -6.95 -27.00 6.77
N PRO A 270 -6.64 -28.30 6.58
CA PRO A 270 -7.09 -29.34 7.50
C PRO A 270 -6.32 -29.28 8.82
N SER A 271 -6.90 -29.88 9.87
CA SER A 271 -6.26 -29.92 11.20
C SER A 271 -4.87 -30.55 11.13
N GLY A 272 -3.87 -29.87 11.68
CA GLY A 272 -2.50 -30.37 11.78
C GLY A 272 -1.61 -30.12 10.56
N LEU A 273 -2.14 -29.57 9.46
CA LEU A 273 -1.35 -29.20 8.29
C LEU A 273 -1.53 -27.72 7.94
N PRO A 274 -0.51 -27.08 7.34
CA PRO A 274 -0.64 -25.70 6.86
C PRO A 274 -1.55 -25.60 5.63
N ASP A 275 -1.64 -26.68 4.85
CA ASP A 275 -2.28 -26.77 3.55
C ASP A 275 -2.77 -28.22 3.33
N TYR A 276 -3.72 -28.45 2.42
CA TYR A 276 -4.07 -29.81 1.99
C TYR A 276 -2.91 -30.50 1.27
N VAL A 277 -2.18 -29.75 0.44
CA VAL A 277 -1.03 -30.25 -0.32
C VAL A 277 0.17 -29.35 -0.03
N PRO A 278 0.91 -29.60 1.06
CA PRO A 278 2.07 -28.80 1.45
C PRO A 278 3.21 -28.79 0.41
N SER A 279 3.41 -29.88 -0.34
CA SER A 279 4.48 -29.98 -1.34
C SER A 279 4.02 -30.77 -2.57
N MET A 280 4.75 -30.65 -3.68
CA MET A 280 4.51 -31.45 -4.89
C MET A 280 5.02 -32.90 -4.78
N ARG A 281 5.70 -33.24 -3.67
CA ARG A 281 6.28 -34.56 -3.41
C ARG A 281 5.32 -35.39 -2.56
N PHE A 282 4.40 -36.07 -3.24
CA PHE A 282 3.43 -36.98 -2.61
C PHE A 282 3.03 -38.13 -3.53
N SER A 283 2.64 -39.25 -2.95
CA SER A 283 1.84 -40.27 -3.61
C SER A 283 0.36 -40.08 -3.26
N MET A 284 -0.52 -40.50 -4.17
CA MET A 284 -1.96 -40.43 -3.94
C MET A 284 -2.61 -41.75 -4.35
N VAL A 285 -3.47 -42.27 -3.46
CA VAL A 285 -4.28 -43.46 -3.69
C VAL A 285 -5.68 -43.18 -3.19
N SER A 286 -6.71 -43.53 -3.96
CA SER A 286 -8.10 -43.44 -3.51
C SER A 286 -8.54 -44.70 -2.78
N ASP A 287 -9.38 -44.50 -1.77
CA ASP A 287 -10.28 -45.53 -1.25
C ASP A 287 -11.69 -45.18 -1.76
N THR A 288 -12.09 -45.83 -2.84
CA THR A 288 -13.38 -45.57 -3.51
C THR A 288 -14.56 -46.02 -2.65
N ALA A 289 -14.39 -47.00 -1.76
CA ALA A 289 -15.43 -47.46 -0.85
C ALA A 289 -15.66 -46.43 0.28
N ALA A 290 -14.58 -45.90 0.85
CA ALA A 290 -14.64 -44.83 1.85
C ALA A 290 -14.84 -43.43 1.24
N ARG A 291 -14.79 -43.30 -0.09
CA ARG A 291 -14.87 -42.04 -0.85
C ARG A 291 -13.85 -40.99 -0.40
N VAL A 292 -12.60 -41.41 -0.22
CA VAL A 292 -11.49 -40.53 0.15
C VAL A 292 -10.28 -40.74 -0.76
N ALA A 293 -9.49 -39.69 -0.97
CA ALA A 293 -8.14 -39.76 -1.51
C ALA A 293 -7.14 -39.63 -0.36
N GLN A 294 -6.27 -40.64 -0.20
CA GLN A 294 -5.15 -40.61 0.73
C GLN A 294 -3.91 -40.06 0.03
N LEU A 295 -3.35 -39.00 0.60
CA LEU A 295 -2.08 -38.45 0.16
C LEU A 295 -1.02 -38.73 1.24
N ASP A 296 0.11 -39.26 0.80
CA ASP A 296 1.33 -39.42 1.61
C ASP A 296 2.44 -38.60 0.96
N GLY A 297 2.92 -37.59 1.67
CA GLY A 297 3.88 -36.64 1.14
C GLY A 297 5.00 -36.26 2.09
N ALA A 298 5.93 -35.47 1.55
CA ALA A 298 7.13 -35.07 2.25
C ALA A 298 7.50 -33.62 1.95
N GLY A 299 7.93 -32.88 2.97
CA GLY A 299 8.33 -31.49 2.84
C GLY A 299 7.17 -30.48 2.76
N TRP A 300 7.54 -29.20 2.76
CA TRP A 300 6.63 -28.06 2.60
C TRP A 300 7.30 -26.97 1.76
N GLY A 301 6.66 -26.64 0.64
CA GLY A 301 7.20 -25.79 -0.42
C GLY A 301 7.81 -26.59 -1.58
N HIS A 302 8.54 -25.89 -2.45
CA HIS A 302 9.03 -26.43 -3.73
C HIS A 302 10.24 -27.37 -3.58
N GLY A 303 10.99 -27.32 -2.46
CA GLY A 303 12.10 -28.23 -2.18
C GLY A 303 13.37 -27.98 -3.01
N VAL A 304 13.45 -26.87 -3.74
CA VAL A 304 14.65 -26.47 -4.51
C VAL A 304 15.56 -25.62 -3.62
N GLY A 305 16.87 -25.83 -3.72
CA GLY A 305 17.85 -25.04 -2.98
C GLY A 305 17.83 -25.36 -1.48
N MET A 306 17.77 -24.32 -0.64
CA MET A 306 17.95 -24.47 0.81
C MET A 306 16.67 -24.86 1.55
N SER A 307 16.69 -25.96 2.32
CA SER A 307 15.66 -26.23 3.33
C SER A 307 15.92 -25.37 4.57
N GLN A 308 14.92 -24.63 5.02
CA GLN A 308 15.00 -23.83 6.23
C GLN A 308 15.20 -24.72 7.47
N TYR A 309 14.42 -25.80 7.62
CA TYR A 309 14.59 -26.76 8.72
C TYR A 309 15.93 -27.51 8.63
N GLY A 310 16.37 -27.88 7.44
CA GLY A 310 17.68 -28.49 7.24
C GLY A 310 18.83 -27.52 7.58
N ALA A 311 18.70 -26.22 7.29
CA ALA A 311 19.64 -25.19 7.72
C ALA A 311 19.63 -25.01 9.25
N MET A 312 18.46 -25.07 9.89
CA MET A 312 18.34 -25.08 11.35
C MET A 312 19.09 -26.25 11.97
N GLY A 313 18.87 -27.48 11.49
CA GLY A 313 19.55 -28.66 12.00
C GLY A 313 21.06 -28.60 11.81
N LYS A 314 21.55 -28.13 10.65
CA LYS A 314 22.97 -27.87 10.41
C LYS A 314 23.56 -26.86 11.38
N ALA A 315 22.84 -25.77 11.66
CA ALA A 315 23.28 -24.78 12.62
C ALA A 315 23.32 -25.33 14.06
N LEU A 316 22.34 -26.16 14.46
CA LEU A 316 22.32 -26.81 15.77
C LEU A 316 23.52 -27.75 16.00
N ARG A 317 24.02 -28.41 14.94
CA ARG A 317 25.26 -29.20 14.99
C ARG A 317 26.54 -28.38 14.79
N GLY A 318 26.46 -27.04 14.84
CA GLY A 318 27.60 -26.13 14.84
C GLY A 318 28.08 -25.66 13.46
N MET A 319 27.36 -25.99 12.37
CA MET A 319 27.74 -25.52 11.03
C MET A 319 27.52 -24.00 10.91
N LYS A 320 28.47 -23.32 10.28
CA LYS A 320 28.41 -21.88 10.00
C LYS A 320 27.63 -21.59 8.72
N ALA A 321 27.11 -20.36 8.60
CA ALA A 321 26.28 -19.94 7.49
C ALA A 321 26.90 -20.20 6.11
N ASP A 322 28.21 -19.98 5.94
CA ASP A 322 28.92 -20.22 4.69
C ASP A 322 28.94 -21.71 4.29
N ALA A 323 29.12 -22.61 5.25
CA ALA A 323 29.08 -24.06 5.04
C ALA A 323 27.65 -24.57 4.82
N ILE A 324 26.65 -23.99 5.50
CA ILE A 324 25.24 -24.27 5.25
C ILE A 324 24.89 -23.94 3.80
N LEU A 325 25.21 -22.73 3.35
CA LEU A 325 24.94 -22.29 1.97
C LEU A 325 25.72 -23.12 0.95
N ALA A 326 26.99 -23.43 1.20
CA ALA A 326 27.78 -24.28 0.32
C ALA A 326 27.18 -25.68 0.15
N THR A 327 26.47 -26.20 1.16
CA THR A 327 25.77 -27.49 1.08
C THR A 327 24.63 -27.43 0.07
N TYR A 328 23.80 -26.38 0.11
CA TYR A 328 22.61 -26.26 -0.74
C TYR A 328 22.88 -25.68 -2.13
N PHE A 329 23.91 -24.84 -2.26
CA PHE A 329 24.20 -24.10 -3.48
C PHE A 329 25.48 -24.57 -4.19
N GLY A 330 25.68 -25.88 -4.28
CA GLY A 330 26.72 -26.48 -5.11
C GLY A 330 28.16 -26.09 -4.76
N GLY A 331 28.43 -25.81 -3.48
CA GLY A 331 29.73 -25.40 -2.96
C GLY A 331 29.97 -23.89 -2.94
N LEU A 332 29.01 -23.07 -3.39
CA LEU A 332 29.14 -21.62 -3.37
C LEU A 332 29.22 -21.07 -1.95
N ARG A 333 30.10 -20.10 -1.75
CA ARG A 333 30.26 -19.39 -0.47
C ARG A 333 29.90 -17.92 -0.61
N PRO A 334 29.46 -17.27 0.47
CA PRO A 334 29.15 -15.85 0.44
C PRO A 334 30.36 -15.00 0.08
N VAL A 335 30.14 -13.98 -0.75
CA VAL A 335 31.12 -12.93 -1.05
C VAL A 335 30.55 -11.59 -0.62
N ALA A 336 31.38 -10.72 -0.07
CA ALA A 336 31.00 -9.37 0.31
C ALA A 336 31.02 -8.46 -0.93
N VAL A 337 29.87 -7.87 -1.24
CA VAL A 337 29.70 -6.88 -2.31
C VAL A 337 29.70 -5.49 -1.68
N PRO A 338 30.51 -4.54 -2.18
CA PRO A 338 30.52 -3.18 -1.66
C PRO A 338 29.13 -2.52 -1.75
N PRO A 339 28.76 -1.64 -0.80
CA PRO A 339 27.48 -0.93 -0.84
C PRO A 339 27.22 -0.16 -2.14
N THR A 340 28.27 0.30 -2.82
CA THR A 340 28.17 1.00 -4.13
C THR A 340 27.75 0.10 -5.28
N GLN A 341 27.85 -1.22 -5.12
CA GLN A 341 27.41 -2.22 -6.08
C GLN A 341 26.05 -2.84 -5.71
N LEU A 342 25.51 -2.53 -4.53
CA LEU A 342 24.16 -2.91 -4.14
C LEU A 342 23.15 -1.85 -4.61
N PRO A 343 21.92 -2.24 -4.96
CA PRO A 343 20.86 -1.28 -5.21
C PRO A 343 20.61 -0.39 -3.98
N GLN A 344 20.38 0.90 -4.20
CA GLN A 344 20.04 1.81 -3.10
C GLN A 344 18.64 1.53 -2.55
N SER A 345 17.72 1.10 -3.41
CA SER A 345 16.34 0.78 -3.04
C SER A 345 15.83 -0.45 -3.76
N ILE A 346 14.78 -1.05 -3.20
CA ILE A 346 13.98 -2.10 -3.82
C ILE A 346 12.50 -1.72 -3.80
N ARG A 347 11.76 -2.15 -4.82
CA ARG A 347 10.32 -1.95 -4.95
C ARG A 347 9.60 -3.28 -4.73
N VAL A 348 8.83 -3.40 -3.66
CA VAL A 348 8.12 -4.62 -3.28
C VAL A 348 6.63 -4.47 -3.58
N ALA A 349 6.08 -5.30 -4.45
CA ALA A 349 4.63 -5.37 -4.66
C ALA A 349 3.98 -6.01 -3.43
N LEU A 350 3.25 -5.20 -2.66
CA LEU A 350 2.53 -5.65 -1.46
C LEU A 350 1.22 -6.33 -1.82
N ASP A 351 0.52 -5.78 -2.80
CA ASP A 351 -0.76 -6.26 -3.30
C ASP A 351 -0.99 -5.68 -4.70
N THR A 352 -1.48 -6.47 -5.65
CA THR A 352 -1.66 -6.05 -7.04
C THR A 352 -3.13 -5.93 -7.46
N SER A 353 -4.09 -6.27 -6.60
CA SER A 353 -5.50 -6.46 -7.01
C SER A 353 -6.53 -5.80 -6.10
N ARG A 354 -6.15 -4.75 -5.34
CA ARG A 354 -7.06 -4.09 -4.40
C ARG A 354 -8.10 -3.23 -5.10
N SER A 355 -9.34 -3.27 -4.63
CA SER A 355 -10.36 -2.31 -5.09
C SER A 355 -10.03 -0.86 -4.72
N SER A 356 -9.28 -0.66 -3.63
CA SER A 356 -8.77 0.64 -3.18
C SER A 356 -7.58 0.46 -2.21
N ALA A 357 -6.81 1.52 -2.03
CA ALA A 357 -5.77 1.58 -1.01
C ALA A 357 -5.96 2.82 -0.14
N THR A 358 -5.69 2.71 1.16
CA THR A 358 -5.69 3.85 2.07
C THR A 358 -4.32 3.94 2.72
N ALA A 359 -3.56 4.98 2.39
CA ALA A 359 -2.27 5.27 2.98
C ALA A 359 -2.46 6.16 4.23
N THR A 360 -1.71 5.85 5.28
CA THR A 360 -1.74 6.56 6.56
C THR A 360 -0.32 6.70 7.12
N SER A 361 -0.13 7.56 8.11
CA SER A 361 1.11 7.61 8.87
C SER A 361 0.86 8.18 10.26
N ALA A 362 1.67 7.75 11.23
CA ALA A 362 1.76 8.42 12.52
C ALA A 362 2.60 9.72 12.43
N GLY A 363 3.47 9.83 11.42
CA GLY A 363 4.27 11.02 11.14
C GLY A 363 3.75 11.82 9.95
N ARG A 364 4.62 12.66 9.38
CA ARG A 364 4.30 13.50 8.22
C ARG A 364 4.90 12.91 6.94
N PHE A 365 4.22 13.11 5.82
CA PHE A 365 4.68 12.64 4.52
C PHE A 365 4.38 13.66 3.43
N ARG A 366 5.15 13.65 2.35
CA ARG A 366 4.78 14.32 1.11
C ARG A 366 3.99 13.39 0.22
N VAL A 367 3.11 13.95 -0.59
CA VAL A 367 2.33 13.21 -1.60
C VAL A 367 2.75 13.72 -2.97
N LEU A 368 3.23 12.83 -3.82
CA LEU A 368 3.76 13.12 -5.14
C LEU A 368 2.97 12.38 -6.21
N ASP A 369 2.83 12.96 -7.40
CA ASP A 369 2.36 12.22 -8.57
C ASP A 369 3.51 11.44 -9.26
N GLY A 370 3.18 10.67 -10.30
CA GLY A 370 4.15 9.86 -11.05
C GLY A 370 5.28 10.64 -11.73
N THR A 371 5.16 11.96 -11.87
CA THR A 371 6.21 12.83 -12.40
C THR A 371 7.10 13.43 -11.31
N GLY A 372 6.80 13.14 -10.03
CA GLY A 372 7.47 13.74 -8.87
C GLY A 372 6.91 15.10 -8.46
N ARG A 373 5.83 15.56 -9.10
CA ARG A 373 5.19 16.84 -8.73
C ARG A 373 4.44 16.69 -7.41
N VAL A 374 4.59 17.68 -6.53
CA VAL A 374 4.03 17.67 -5.18
C VAL A 374 2.53 17.93 -5.21
N LEU A 375 1.73 16.92 -4.89
CA LEU A 375 0.29 17.04 -4.62
C LEU A 375 0.03 17.61 -3.23
N ALA A 376 0.80 17.18 -2.23
CA ALA A 376 0.76 17.74 -0.88
C ALA A 376 2.15 17.81 -0.26
N VAL A 377 2.54 19.02 0.17
CA VAL A 377 3.86 19.31 0.77
C VAL A 377 4.04 18.66 2.15
N MET A 378 2.94 18.50 2.91
CA MET A 378 2.93 17.89 4.23
C MET A 378 1.55 17.30 4.52
N GLY A 379 1.34 16.08 4.05
CA GLY A 379 0.16 15.26 4.30
C GLY A 379 0.17 14.62 5.69
N SER A 380 -1.03 14.39 6.21
CA SER A 380 -1.30 13.58 7.40
C SER A 380 -2.66 12.89 7.27
N GLY A 381 -2.98 11.97 8.19
CA GLY A 381 -4.28 11.30 8.21
C GLY A 381 -4.44 10.24 7.12
N LYS A 382 -5.70 9.94 6.75
CA LYS A 382 -6.05 8.87 5.82
C LYS A 382 -6.23 9.37 4.39
N TRP A 383 -5.37 8.92 3.50
CA TRP A 383 -5.40 9.26 2.07
C TRP A 383 -5.91 8.06 1.28
N GLN A 384 -7.08 8.20 0.67
CA GLN A 384 -7.70 7.11 -0.09
C GLN A 384 -7.28 7.21 -1.56
N VAL A 385 -6.96 6.08 -2.16
CA VAL A 385 -6.60 5.94 -3.56
C VAL A 385 -7.53 4.93 -4.21
N LEU A 386 -8.19 5.36 -5.27
CA LEU A 386 -9.18 4.59 -6.02
C LEU A 386 -8.74 4.51 -7.48
N PRO A 387 -9.14 3.47 -8.23
CA PRO A 387 -9.09 3.54 -9.69
C PRO A 387 -9.82 4.80 -10.16
N ALA A 388 -9.19 5.62 -11.00
CA ALA A 388 -9.87 6.79 -11.55
C ALA A 388 -11.01 6.35 -12.49
N PRO A 389 -12.10 7.14 -12.60
CA PRO A 389 -13.11 6.94 -13.63
C PRO A 389 -12.47 6.97 -15.03
N GLY A 390 -12.77 5.97 -15.87
CA GLY A 390 -12.08 5.78 -17.15
C GLY A 390 -10.81 4.91 -17.03
N LYS A 391 -10.00 4.87 -18.09
CA LYS A 391 -8.80 3.99 -18.17
C LYS A 391 -7.49 4.67 -17.71
N ALA A 392 -7.52 5.90 -17.21
CA ALA A 392 -6.30 6.67 -16.93
C ALA A 392 -6.05 6.87 -15.43
N GLY A 393 -5.10 6.13 -14.88
CA GLY A 393 -4.52 6.38 -13.56
C GLY A 393 -5.43 6.12 -12.34
N VAL A 394 -5.07 6.75 -11.23
CA VAL A 394 -5.72 6.67 -9.93
C VAL A 394 -6.28 8.02 -9.51
N ARG A 395 -7.37 7.99 -8.76
CA ARG A 395 -7.93 9.16 -8.07
C ARG A 395 -7.47 9.14 -6.62
N VAL A 396 -6.75 10.18 -6.23
CA VAL A 396 -6.23 10.41 -4.87
C VAL A 396 -7.18 11.34 -4.14
N VAL A 397 -7.74 10.86 -3.03
CA VAL A 397 -8.70 11.58 -2.20
C VAL A 397 -8.03 11.91 -0.85
N PRO A 398 -7.76 13.20 -0.58
CA PRO A 398 -7.16 13.63 0.67
C PRO A 398 -8.18 13.60 1.83
N PRO A 399 -7.73 13.55 3.09
CA PRO A 399 -8.61 13.71 4.24
C PRO A 399 -9.07 15.17 4.40
N GLY A 400 -10.38 15.38 4.59
CA GLY A 400 -10.97 16.65 5.05
C GLY A 400 -10.38 17.93 4.43
N ALA A 401 -9.91 18.83 5.30
CA ALA A 401 -9.38 20.17 4.95
C ALA A 401 -8.14 20.17 4.03
N GLN A 402 -7.52 19.01 3.77
CA GLN A 402 -6.32 18.92 2.93
C GLN A 402 -6.61 18.83 1.43
N GLY A 403 -7.89 18.91 1.01
CA GLY A 403 -8.29 18.91 -0.40
C GLY A 403 -8.37 20.27 -1.08
N GLY A 404 -8.49 21.36 -0.32
CA GLY A 404 -8.59 22.73 -0.85
C GLY A 404 -7.24 23.46 -0.94
N PRO A 405 -7.22 24.69 -1.48
CA PRO A 405 -6.08 25.61 -1.33
C PRO A 405 -5.88 26.01 0.13
N PRO A 406 -4.64 26.36 0.54
CA PRO A 406 -4.42 26.96 1.84
C PRO A 406 -5.14 28.30 1.93
N ALA A 407 -5.75 28.59 3.07
CA ALA A 407 -6.27 29.92 3.40
C ALA A 407 -5.27 30.59 4.35
N ILE A 408 -4.91 31.84 4.03
CA ILE A 408 -4.13 32.72 4.89
C ILE A 408 -5.14 33.69 5.51
N GLU A 409 -5.54 33.41 6.74
CA GLU A 409 -6.59 34.13 7.46
C GLU A 409 -6.00 34.97 8.61
N SER A 410 -6.83 35.83 9.20
CA SER A 410 -6.52 36.54 10.45
C SER A 410 -5.20 37.32 10.44
N VAL A 411 -4.85 37.93 9.30
CA VAL A 411 -3.59 38.67 9.15
C VAL A 411 -3.61 39.93 10.01
N ALA A 412 -2.76 39.97 11.04
CA ALA A 412 -2.65 41.08 11.99
C ALA A 412 -1.22 41.61 12.06
N VAL A 413 -1.10 42.92 12.18
CA VAL A 413 0.18 43.63 12.32
C VAL A 413 0.32 44.12 13.76
N ASN A 414 1.41 43.77 14.44
CA ASN A 414 1.67 44.18 15.82
C ASN A 414 3.04 44.87 15.97
N PRO A 415 3.10 46.10 16.52
CA PRO A 415 1.96 46.96 16.85
C PRO A 415 1.23 47.43 15.59
N GLY A 416 -0.10 47.61 15.66
CA GLY A 416 -0.88 48.06 14.50
C GLY A 416 -0.53 49.47 14.00
N ARG A 417 0.23 50.24 14.80
CA ARG A 417 0.88 51.51 14.42
C ARG A 417 2.35 51.51 14.89
N PRO A 418 3.28 50.90 14.13
CA PRO A 418 4.69 50.86 14.49
C PRO A 418 5.36 52.22 14.38
N ARG A 419 6.23 52.57 15.34
CA ARG A 419 7.09 53.76 15.23
C ARG A 419 8.22 53.51 14.20
N PRO A 420 8.79 54.56 13.57
CA PRO A 420 9.95 54.39 12.71
C PRO A 420 11.10 53.67 13.44
N GLY A 421 11.69 52.68 12.77
CA GLY A 421 12.75 51.84 13.36
C GLY A 421 12.27 50.73 14.31
N ALA A 422 10.98 50.65 14.64
CA ALA A 422 10.46 49.56 15.46
C ALA A 422 10.29 48.27 14.65
N ALA A 423 10.59 47.12 15.26
CA ALA A 423 10.27 45.82 14.69
C ALA A 423 8.74 45.64 14.60
N VAL A 424 8.29 44.97 13.54
CA VAL A 424 6.88 44.69 13.29
C VAL A 424 6.68 43.18 13.25
N GLN A 425 5.68 42.67 13.94
CA GLN A 425 5.28 41.28 13.84
C GLN A 425 4.05 41.16 12.93
N LEU A 426 4.16 40.33 11.89
CA LEU A 426 3.04 39.81 11.14
C LEU A 426 2.56 38.53 11.80
N ARG A 427 1.27 38.48 12.16
CA ARG A 427 0.60 37.25 12.61
C ARG A 427 -0.40 36.83 11.54
N PHE A 428 -0.44 35.55 11.19
CA PHE A 428 -1.42 35.01 10.25
C PHE A 428 -1.80 33.58 10.63
N HIS A 429 -3.01 33.18 10.30
CA HIS A 429 -3.51 31.82 10.50
C HIS A 429 -3.49 31.06 9.17
N LEU A 430 -2.99 29.82 9.18
CA LEU A 430 -2.95 28.95 8.01
C LEU A 430 -3.95 27.80 8.17
N SER A 431 -4.84 27.59 7.20
CA SER A 431 -5.90 26.56 7.33
C SER A 431 -5.44 25.11 7.09
N THR A 432 -4.35 24.91 6.34
CA THR A 432 -3.76 23.59 6.05
C THR A 432 -2.24 23.74 5.91
N PRO A 433 -1.43 22.72 6.24
CA PRO A 433 0.01 22.79 6.03
C PRO A 433 0.39 23.20 4.60
N ALA A 434 1.33 24.13 4.48
CA ALA A 434 1.77 24.69 3.21
C ALA A 434 3.25 25.11 3.24
N ALA A 435 3.89 25.15 2.09
CA ALA A 435 5.17 25.85 1.92
C ALA A 435 4.87 27.35 1.94
N VAL A 436 5.33 28.04 2.99
CA VAL A 436 5.10 29.47 3.18
C VAL A 436 6.35 30.25 2.82
N ARG A 437 6.16 31.37 2.11
CA ARG A 437 7.19 32.36 1.80
C ARG A 437 6.67 33.74 2.17
N VAL A 438 7.46 34.48 2.95
CA VAL A 438 7.19 35.90 3.26
C VAL A 438 8.28 36.73 2.60
N ALA A 439 7.89 37.57 1.65
CA ALA A 439 8.82 38.39 0.90
C ALA A 439 8.42 39.86 0.94
N MET A 440 9.41 40.74 1.04
CA MET A 440 9.26 42.19 1.06
C MET A 440 9.74 42.79 -0.25
N GLN A 441 8.84 43.46 -0.95
CA GLN A 441 9.07 44.13 -2.23
C GLN A 441 9.09 45.65 -2.01
N ARG A 442 10.17 46.30 -2.46
CA ARG A 442 10.26 47.77 -2.54
C ARG A 442 10.14 48.25 -3.99
N PRO A 443 9.68 49.48 -4.25
CA PRO A 443 9.75 50.09 -5.56
C PRO A 443 11.17 50.01 -6.12
N GLU A 444 11.29 49.58 -7.38
CA GLU A 444 12.56 49.56 -8.14
C GLU A 444 13.70 48.73 -7.51
N SER A 445 13.40 47.87 -6.53
CA SER A 445 14.37 46.97 -5.89
C SER A 445 13.94 45.50 -6.04
N PRO A 446 14.84 44.52 -5.95
CA PRO A 446 14.45 43.11 -5.87
C PRO A 446 13.69 42.79 -4.56
N ALA A 447 12.81 41.79 -4.61
CA ALA A 447 12.17 41.24 -3.42
C ALA A 447 13.21 40.65 -2.45
N VAL A 448 13.06 40.93 -1.16
CA VAL A 448 13.88 40.36 -0.08
C VAL A 448 13.04 39.31 0.65
N GLU A 449 13.56 38.09 0.75
CA GLU A 449 12.91 37.03 1.53
C GLU A 449 13.14 37.23 3.02
N LEU A 450 12.05 37.21 3.79
CA LEU A 450 12.06 37.45 5.23
C LEU A 450 11.85 36.17 6.04
N ASP A 451 11.07 35.23 5.50
CA ASP A 451 10.82 33.92 6.09
C ASP A 451 10.44 32.94 4.99
N ALA A 452 10.87 31.68 5.12
CA ALA A 452 10.52 30.61 4.19
C ALA A 452 10.57 29.25 4.88
N GLY A 453 9.63 28.36 4.53
CA GLY A 453 9.63 26.99 5.01
C GLY A 453 8.25 26.34 5.00
N VAL A 454 8.20 25.03 5.25
CA VAL A 454 6.92 24.33 5.40
C VAL A 454 6.36 24.61 6.79
N LYS A 455 5.15 25.14 6.85
CA LYS A 455 4.45 25.51 8.09
C LYS A 455 3.19 24.69 8.25
N ASP A 456 2.89 24.29 9.49
CA ASP A 456 1.67 23.59 9.86
C ASP A 456 0.43 24.50 9.76
N ALA A 457 -0.76 23.90 9.78
CA ALA A 457 -1.98 24.67 10.04
C ALA A 457 -1.94 25.32 11.42
N GLY A 458 -2.52 26.50 11.57
CA GLY A 458 -2.52 27.27 12.81
C GLY A 458 -1.88 28.65 12.67
N ASP A 459 -1.64 29.29 13.81
CA ASP A 459 -1.12 30.65 13.88
C ASP A 459 0.41 30.69 13.73
N HIS A 460 0.89 31.62 12.91
CA HIS A 460 2.30 31.87 12.66
C HIS A 460 2.64 33.33 12.88
N VAL A 461 3.88 33.59 13.30
CA VAL A 461 4.39 34.94 13.53
C VAL A 461 5.70 35.12 12.78
N VAL A 462 5.80 36.20 11.99
CA VAL A 462 7.02 36.61 11.29
C VAL A 462 7.40 38.01 11.72
N THR A 463 8.67 38.19 12.10
CA THR A 463 9.18 39.51 12.49
C THR A 463 9.81 40.18 11.26
N LEU A 464 9.25 41.31 10.87
CA LEU A 464 9.79 42.15 9.81
C LEU A 464 10.97 42.97 10.34
N PRO A 465 12.09 43.04 9.60
CA PRO A 465 13.20 43.91 9.98
C PRO A 465 12.77 45.37 9.93
N ALA A 466 13.39 46.20 10.77
CA ALA A 466 13.23 47.64 10.69
C ALA A 466 13.75 48.14 9.34
N SER A 467 12.92 48.87 8.58
CA SER A 467 13.36 49.53 7.35
C SER A 467 13.78 50.97 7.65
N PRO A 468 15.04 51.36 7.35
CA PRO A 468 15.49 52.75 7.46
C PRO A 468 15.09 53.59 6.24
N VAL A 469 14.53 52.98 5.20
CA VAL A 469 14.23 53.63 3.92
C VAL A 469 12.76 54.03 3.86
N VAL A 470 12.53 55.32 3.60
CA VAL A 470 11.21 55.95 3.45
C VAL A 470 10.61 55.58 2.10
N GLY A 471 9.33 55.20 2.09
CA GLY A 471 8.60 54.79 0.89
C GLY A 471 7.54 53.73 1.14
N ASP A 472 6.85 53.36 0.07
CA ASP A 472 5.85 52.29 0.08
C ASP A 472 6.57 50.93 -0.04
N VAL A 473 6.11 49.94 0.72
CA VAL A 473 6.66 48.60 0.77
C VAL A 473 5.51 47.61 0.79
N THR A 474 5.60 46.56 -0.02
CA THR A 474 4.62 45.46 0.01
C THR A 474 5.26 44.23 0.61
N VAL A 475 4.67 43.67 1.65
CA VAL A 475 5.04 42.33 2.13
C VAL A 475 3.99 41.35 1.66
N THR A 476 4.40 40.31 0.95
CA THR A 476 3.52 39.25 0.49
C THR A 476 3.77 38.00 1.31
N ILE A 477 2.72 37.47 1.92
CA ILE A 477 2.70 36.12 2.50
C ILE A 477 2.12 35.21 1.43
N SER A 478 2.92 34.29 0.91
CA SER A 478 2.50 33.26 -0.04
C SER A 478 2.51 31.89 0.64
N ALA A 479 1.50 31.06 0.38
CA ALA A 479 1.38 29.69 0.88
C ALA A 479 1.02 28.75 -0.27
N GLU A 480 1.82 27.71 -0.50
CA GLU A 480 1.60 26.67 -1.52
C GLU A 480 1.41 25.30 -0.86
N ALA A 481 0.25 24.68 -1.06
CA ALA A 481 -0.03 23.31 -0.60
C ALA A 481 0.25 22.23 -1.66
N GLY A 482 0.67 22.61 -2.88
CA GLY A 482 0.98 21.73 -4.00
C GLY A 482 -0.08 21.75 -5.13
N VAL A 483 0.38 21.64 -6.38
CA VAL A 483 -0.38 21.73 -7.65
C VAL A 483 -1.43 22.86 -7.70
N GLY A 484 -0.98 24.11 -7.82
CA GLY A 484 -1.86 25.26 -8.06
C GLY A 484 -2.79 25.60 -6.89
N ARG A 485 -2.46 25.07 -5.71
CA ARG A 485 -3.17 25.32 -4.46
C ARG A 485 -2.38 26.35 -3.68
N ASP A 486 -2.55 27.58 -4.13
CA ASP A 486 -1.76 28.71 -3.66
C ASP A 486 -2.69 29.78 -3.08
N ALA A 487 -2.22 30.42 -2.02
CA ALA A 487 -2.80 31.67 -1.52
C ALA A 487 -1.68 32.68 -1.35
N ALA A 488 -1.98 33.94 -1.65
CA ALA A 488 -1.08 35.04 -1.43
C ALA A 488 -1.84 36.22 -0.85
N VAL A 489 -1.34 36.78 0.25
CA VAL A 489 -1.88 37.99 0.88
C VAL A 489 -0.82 39.09 0.81
N PRO A 490 -0.96 40.08 -0.08
CA PRO A 490 -0.12 41.27 -0.07
C PRO A 490 -0.58 42.21 1.05
N ILE A 491 0.39 42.81 1.74
CA ILE A 491 0.17 43.75 2.84
C ILE A 491 0.99 45.00 2.53
N GLY A 492 0.30 46.13 2.37
CA GLY A 492 0.91 47.42 2.11
C GLY A 492 1.38 48.10 3.40
N PHE A 493 2.63 48.56 3.39
CA PHE A 493 3.25 49.36 4.43
C PHE A 493 3.75 50.67 3.84
N ARG A 494 3.55 51.80 4.54
CA ARG A 494 4.18 53.08 4.20
C ARG A 494 5.09 53.51 5.35
N VAL A 495 6.35 53.80 5.05
CA VAL A 495 7.34 54.33 6.00
C VAL A 495 7.46 55.84 5.78
N ASP A 496 7.04 56.65 6.76
CA ASP A 496 7.06 58.13 6.67
C ASP A 496 8.40 58.75 7.09
N ASN A 497 8.67 59.97 6.60
CA ASN A 497 9.88 60.76 6.87
C ASN A 497 9.76 61.65 8.13
N LYS A 498 8.67 61.54 8.91
CA LYS A 498 8.29 62.53 9.94
C LYS A 498 8.14 61.99 11.37
N GLY A 499 8.40 60.72 11.62
CA GLY A 499 8.34 60.19 12.98
C GLY A 499 6.95 59.67 13.38
N THR A 500 5.99 59.58 12.45
CA THR A 500 4.59 59.29 12.75
C THR A 500 4.05 58.10 11.96
N GLY A 501 4.63 56.93 12.25
CA GLY A 501 3.89 55.67 12.19
C GLY A 501 3.85 54.97 10.83
N LEU A 502 4.27 53.71 10.82
CA LEU A 502 3.87 52.76 9.78
C LEU A 502 2.33 52.68 9.77
N VAL A 503 1.70 53.11 8.69
CA VAL A 503 0.27 52.85 8.45
C VAL A 503 0.21 51.59 7.60
N ALA A 504 -0.17 50.47 8.20
CA ALA A 504 -0.55 49.28 7.44
C ALA A 504 -1.92 49.57 6.83
N ALA A 505 -1.97 49.79 5.52
CA ALA A 505 -3.22 49.70 4.78
C ALA A 505 -3.38 48.22 4.41
N VAL A 506 -4.08 47.46 5.26
CA VAL A 506 -4.66 46.21 4.80
C VAL A 506 -5.80 46.63 3.88
N GLU A 507 -5.53 46.80 2.58
CA GLU A 507 -6.60 46.86 1.59
C GLU A 507 -7.28 45.50 1.60
N GLY A 508 -8.41 45.44 2.33
CA GLY A 508 -9.33 44.34 2.22
C GLY A 508 -9.98 44.38 0.84
N ASP A 509 -9.68 43.38 0.01
CA ASP A 509 -10.64 42.92 -0.98
C ASP A 509 -10.63 41.39 -1.02
N ALA A 510 -11.45 40.81 -0.14
CA ALA A 510 -12.04 39.51 -0.40
C ALA A 510 -13.08 39.71 -1.52
N GLY A 511 -12.60 39.74 -2.77
CA GLY A 511 -13.40 40.19 -3.91
C GLY A 511 -13.03 39.50 -5.23
N GLY A 512 -13.45 38.25 -5.39
CA GLY A 512 -13.90 37.70 -6.68
C GLY A 512 -12.86 37.54 -7.79
N ALA A 513 -12.28 36.33 -7.88
CA ALA A 513 -12.00 35.76 -9.20
C ALA A 513 -13.35 35.51 -9.90
N ARG A 514 -13.67 36.33 -10.92
CA ARG A 514 -14.82 36.17 -11.80
C ARG A 514 -14.82 34.76 -12.42
N SER A 515 -15.75 33.90 -12.00
CA SER A 515 -16.51 33.07 -12.94
C SER A 515 -17.51 33.97 -13.65
N GLY A 516 -17.59 33.87 -14.98
CA GLY A 516 -18.51 34.67 -15.77
C GLY A 516 -19.98 34.43 -15.44
N THR A 517 -20.75 35.51 -15.62
CA THR A 517 -22.21 35.61 -15.86
C THR A 517 -23.18 35.61 -14.66
N GLY A 518 -23.92 36.73 -14.52
CA GLY A 518 -25.36 36.68 -14.22
C GLY A 518 -25.93 37.49 -13.05
N LEU A 519 -26.08 38.81 -13.23
CA LEU A 519 -27.19 39.69 -12.82
C LEU A 519 -27.80 39.71 -11.38
N MET A 520 -27.85 40.95 -10.85
CA MET A 520 -28.95 41.63 -10.11
C MET A 520 -29.34 41.21 -8.67
N GLY A 521 -29.18 42.16 -7.74
CA GLY A 521 -30.34 42.65 -6.96
C GLY A 521 -30.36 42.46 -5.43
N ALA A 522 -29.64 43.34 -4.71
CA ALA A 522 -30.08 44.14 -3.56
C ALA A 522 -30.60 43.53 -2.22
N LEU A 523 -29.91 43.93 -1.12
CA LEU A 523 -30.40 44.43 0.22
C LEU A 523 -31.16 43.42 1.14
N ILE A 524 -30.96 43.25 2.47
CA ILE A 524 -30.56 44.11 3.61
C ILE A 524 -30.17 43.24 4.84
N ILE A 525 -29.07 43.66 5.52
CA ILE A 525 -28.72 43.80 6.96
C ILE A 525 -29.49 43.03 8.06
N ALA A 526 -28.73 42.44 9.02
CA ALA A 526 -29.02 42.56 10.47
C ALA A 526 -27.78 42.26 11.35
N ALA A 527 -27.33 43.26 12.12
CA ALA A 527 -26.54 43.06 13.35
C ALA A 527 -26.93 44.09 14.44
N ILE A 528 -27.67 43.59 15.44
CA ILE A 528 -27.66 43.75 16.91
C ILE A 528 -27.27 45.10 17.61
N ALA A 529 -28.01 45.34 18.72
CA ALA A 529 -27.81 46.25 19.88
C ALA A 529 -28.22 47.72 19.69
N GLY A 530 -28.91 48.40 20.61
CA GLY A 530 -29.52 48.09 21.90
C GLY A 530 -30.06 49.41 22.49
N GLY A 531 -31.08 49.36 23.36
CA GLY A 531 -31.52 50.56 24.08
C GLY A 531 -33.02 50.62 24.42
N LEU A 532 -33.32 50.25 25.67
CA LEU A 532 -34.44 50.68 26.51
C LEU A 532 -35.31 51.86 26.00
N LEU A 533 -36.64 51.69 25.91
CA LEU A 533 -37.67 52.29 26.81
C LEU A 533 -39.10 52.12 26.26
N GLN A 534 -40.02 51.74 27.16
CA GLN A 534 -41.45 52.11 27.27
C GLN A 534 -42.50 51.68 26.21
N LEU A 535 -43.31 50.71 26.66
CA LEU A 535 -44.76 50.81 26.92
C LEU A 535 -45.74 51.27 25.81
N ARG A 536 -46.60 50.28 25.45
CA ARG A 536 -48.07 50.34 25.23
C ARG A 536 -48.68 50.92 23.93
N ARG A 537 -49.44 50.00 23.30
CA ARG A 537 -50.86 50.09 22.84
C ARG A 537 -51.19 50.64 21.42
N ARG A 538 -51.69 49.72 20.55
CA ARG A 538 -53.02 49.64 19.86
C ARG A 538 -52.83 48.98 18.48
N LEU A 539 -53.43 47.81 18.24
CA LEU A 539 -54.72 47.61 17.55
C LEU A 539 -54.79 48.34 16.18
N HIS A 540 -54.44 47.64 15.10
CA HIS A 540 -55.40 47.04 14.18
C HIS A 540 -54.73 46.02 13.26
#